data_AF-A0A4R0RP49-F1
#
_entry.id   AF-A0A4R0RP49-F1
#
_cell.length_a   1.000
_cell.length_b   1.000
_cell.length_c   1.000
_cell.angle_alpha   90.00
_cell.angle_beta   90.00
_cell.angle_gamma   90.00
#
_symmetry.space_group_name_H-M   'P 1'
#
loop_
_entity.id
_entity.type
_entity.pdbx_description
1 polymer ?
#
loop_
_entity_poly.entity_id
_entity_poly.type
_entity_poly.pdbx_seq_one_letter_code
_entity_poly.pdbx_strand_id
1 'polypeptide(L)'
;MSSDALLASKSARLTLDSLLEPSSWQLPGLSAEAAPDIPREDVSETLDRLDVSLALLAKYRNSLRPFNRLTSDILVIIFRELARDYSDPHETTFGSYPWMGVAQVCQFWRDVALTSAVLWTNISTRYPKSALACIERSGDAALSLFVCSKSSRDQVADVLDAMIPHVKRLRRLVVPSNYLRTSDDSIDELLRPLMESPAPLLEVLETNKVRADPGWITIPHMFSGHTPLLTRLRVHFMVPSPSSISLSKLRILTLCGRKHTPINIGVSKFLDLLEASPELEVLKVEKANLLSADEDESRHIELPRLRVFELGRTDGSAVMDVFNHLTIPDCAIRLKVWMDRYQENKFHIGIPAPADLRPDHHLRDIRKMHINYMNGYEGVEISGATGPKASTPFWISGLLTSNTISHLGDMDSIAGVVFKSLANAFDFDCLEEFAITEMRNNARWTSYTKKLWTDTFRRMPMLKALYITLDGGYDEGISRSMLAALTEKDDRTGNFLCPNLEKIVVWGDKTWSSLQCYILSEQRSRAGYPLKKVSMKLSHYASFSDPADTDLPLLRQYVDSVDLEPVDIEFPDFPEWP
;
A
#
# COMPACT_ATOMS: atom_id res chain seq x y z
N MET A 1 20.63 24.74 102.35
CA MET A 1 20.26 25.75 101.32
C MET A 1 21.10 25.43 100.10
N SER A 2 20.60 24.53 99.24
CA SER A 2 19.95 24.84 97.92
C SER A 2 21.01 24.88 96.81
N SER A 3 20.85 24.31 95.62
CA SER A 3 19.80 23.51 94.99
C SER A 3 20.40 22.78 93.79
N ASP A 4 19.70 21.73 93.35
CA ASP A 4 19.86 21.03 92.07
C ASP A 4 20.12 21.93 90.85
N ALA A 5 20.98 21.44 89.94
CA ALA A 5 20.72 21.32 88.49
C ALA A 5 22.04 21.23 87.71
N LEU A 6 22.37 20.04 87.21
CA LEU A 6 23.08 19.87 85.93
C LEU A 6 22.84 18.43 85.44
N LEU A 7 21.60 18.24 84.99
CA LEU A 7 21.13 17.09 84.24
C LEU A 7 21.73 17.08 82.83
N ALA A 8 22.30 15.92 82.47
CA ALA A 8 22.24 15.28 81.15
C ALA A 8 22.11 16.17 79.90
N SER A 9 23.24 16.47 79.26
CA SER A 9 23.29 16.76 77.81
C SER A 9 23.44 15.43 77.06
N LYS A 10 22.32 14.74 76.80
CA LYS A 10 22.25 13.72 75.76
C LYS A 10 22.10 14.45 74.43
N SER A 11 23.14 14.43 73.59
CA SER A 11 23.00 14.70 72.17
C SER A 11 21.85 13.85 71.62
N ALA A 12 20.75 14.52 71.26
CA ALA A 12 19.51 13.91 70.82
C ALA A 12 19.73 13.37 69.41
N ARG A 13 20.05 12.07 69.31
CA ARG A 13 20.00 11.35 68.03
C ARG A 13 18.55 11.36 67.55
N LEU A 14 18.31 11.83 66.33
CA LEU A 14 17.02 11.73 65.66
C LEU A 14 16.59 10.25 65.63
N THR A 15 15.54 9.91 66.37
CA THR A 15 14.90 8.59 66.34
C THR A 15 13.78 8.59 65.29
N LEU A 16 13.44 7.42 64.73
CA LEU A 16 12.37 7.30 63.73
C LEU A 16 11.03 7.86 64.26
N ASP A 17 10.72 7.62 65.53
CA ASP A 17 9.51 8.12 66.18
C ASP A 17 9.51 9.66 66.29
N SER A 18 10.65 10.27 66.62
CA SER A 18 10.80 11.75 66.61
C SER A 18 10.75 12.37 65.20
N LEU A 19 10.96 11.59 64.14
CA LEU A 19 10.90 12.08 62.76
C LEU A 19 9.47 12.06 62.18
N LEU A 20 8.55 11.30 62.77
CA LEU A 20 7.16 11.20 62.33
C LEU A 20 6.25 12.31 62.90
N GLU A 21 6.71 13.03 63.93
CA GLU A 21 6.00 14.16 64.55
C GLU A 21 6.79 15.47 64.34
N PRO A 22 6.43 16.31 63.34
CA PRO A 22 7.14 17.55 63.04
C PRO A 22 7.25 18.52 64.23
N SER A 23 6.31 18.46 65.17
CA SER A 23 6.29 19.23 66.42
C SER A 23 7.40 18.86 67.41
N SER A 24 8.05 17.71 67.22
CA SER A 24 9.11 17.21 68.09
C SER A 24 10.53 17.49 67.56
N TRP A 25 10.64 18.10 66.38
CA TRP A 25 11.92 18.36 65.72
C TRP A 25 12.66 19.53 66.39
N GLN A 26 13.72 19.24 67.14
CA GLN A 26 14.70 20.24 67.57
C GLN A 26 15.78 20.38 66.49
N LEU A 27 15.52 21.19 65.47
CA LEU A 27 16.49 21.53 64.41
C LEU A 27 17.18 22.86 64.78
N PRO A 28 18.44 22.84 65.25
CA PRO A 28 19.15 24.08 65.58
C PRO A 28 19.38 24.88 64.28
N GLY A 29 18.84 26.10 64.23
CA GLY A 29 18.96 27.00 63.07
C GLY A 29 17.66 27.38 62.35
N LEU A 30 16.50 26.82 62.73
CA LEU A 30 15.18 27.26 62.22
C LEU A 30 14.58 28.41 63.03
N SER A 31 15.05 28.64 64.26
CA SER A 31 14.95 29.93 64.97
C SER A 31 16.35 30.54 65.06
N ALA A 32 16.44 31.84 64.79
CA ALA A 32 17.68 32.60 64.71
C ALA A 32 18.60 32.40 65.92
N GLU A 33 19.69 31.66 65.73
CA GLU A 33 21.04 31.83 66.29
C GLU A 33 21.84 30.55 65.96
N ALA A 34 22.63 30.61 64.89
CA ALA A 34 23.45 29.50 64.43
C ALA A 34 24.67 29.31 65.35
N ALA A 35 24.70 28.20 66.10
CA ALA A 35 25.92 27.73 66.75
C ALA A 35 26.86 27.08 65.71
N PRO A 36 28.19 27.29 65.74
CA PRO A 36 29.07 26.97 64.61
C PRO A 36 29.46 25.49 64.45
N ASP A 37 29.18 24.61 65.41
CA ASP A 37 29.84 23.29 65.50
C ASP A 37 28.85 22.09 65.47
N ILE A 38 27.83 22.12 64.62
CA ILE A 38 27.03 20.92 64.33
C ILE A 38 27.54 20.28 63.02
N PRO A 39 28.00 19.01 63.03
CA PRO A 39 28.50 18.34 61.84
C PRO A 39 27.43 18.28 60.74
N ARG A 40 27.63 19.01 59.64
CA ARG A 40 26.71 18.98 58.48
C ARG A 40 26.63 17.60 57.81
N GLU A 41 27.63 16.74 58.03
CA GLU A 41 27.67 15.38 57.49
C GLU A 41 26.54 14.47 58.06
N ASP A 42 26.12 14.67 59.31
CA ASP A 42 25.12 13.82 60.00
C ASP A 42 23.68 14.03 59.46
N VAL A 43 23.36 15.25 58.99
CA VAL A 43 22.02 15.57 58.47
C VAL A 43 21.80 15.00 57.07
N SER A 44 22.80 15.10 56.18
CA SER A 44 22.69 14.52 54.82
C SER A 44 22.56 13.00 54.88
N GLU A 45 23.38 12.34 55.69
CA GLU A 45 23.32 10.89 55.88
C GLU A 45 21.97 10.45 56.49
N THR A 46 21.44 11.24 57.44
CA THR A 46 20.12 10.98 58.03
C THR A 46 18.98 11.14 57.01
N LEU A 47 19.04 12.15 56.15
CA LEU A 47 18.09 12.33 55.06
C LEU A 47 18.15 11.17 54.06
N ASP A 48 19.35 10.75 53.64
CA ASP A 48 19.54 9.60 52.75
C ASP A 48 18.93 8.32 53.36
N ARG A 49 19.13 8.09 54.65
CA ARG A 49 18.54 6.93 55.37
C ARG A 49 17.01 7.00 55.45
N LEU A 50 16.43 8.19 55.60
CA LEU A 50 14.98 8.38 55.62
C LEU A 50 14.37 8.18 54.24
N ASP A 51 15.02 8.70 53.20
CA ASP A 51 14.58 8.49 51.81
C ASP A 51 14.57 7.00 51.46
N VAL A 52 15.60 6.25 51.85
CA VAL A 52 15.64 4.79 51.72
C VAL A 52 14.50 4.13 52.49
N SER A 53 14.25 4.56 53.73
CA SER A 53 13.19 3.99 54.57
C SER A 53 11.79 4.26 53.99
N LEU A 54 11.53 5.48 53.50
CA LEU A 54 10.30 5.85 52.81
C LEU A 54 10.11 5.07 51.51
N ALA A 55 11.18 4.86 50.73
CA ALA A 55 11.14 4.05 49.52
C ALA A 55 10.77 2.59 49.82
N LEU A 56 11.32 2.00 50.89
CA LEU A 56 11.00 0.63 51.33
C LEU A 56 9.54 0.52 51.81
N LEU A 57 9.04 1.50 52.58
CA LEU A 57 7.64 1.53 53.00
C LEU A 57 6.69 1.72 51.82
N ALA A 58 7.03 2.57 50.85
CA ALA A 58 6.28 2.72 49.62
C ALA A 58 6.25 1.42 48.81
N LYS A 59 7.38 0.70 48.72
CA LYS A 59 7.46 -0.62 48.09
C LYS A 59 6.55 -1.65 48.77
N TYR A 60 6.56 -1.71 50.10
CA TYR A 60 5.68 -2.58 50.88
C TYR A 60 4.21 -2.22 50.70
N ARG A 61 3.84 -0.93 50.79
CA ARG A 61 2.48 -0.48 50.51
C ARG A 61 2.01 -0.90 49.11
N ASN A 62 2.89 -0.80 48.12
CA ASN A 62 2.60 -1.21 46.77
C ASN A 62 2.38 -2.72 46.70
N SER A 63 3.22 -3.56 47.31
CA SER A 63 3.06 -5.04 47.26
C SER A 63 1.73 -5.53 47.83
N LEU A 64 1.10 -4.76 48.73
CA LEU A 64 -0.24 -5.05 49.27
C LEU A 64 -1.39 -4.70 48.32
N ARG A 65 -1.15 -3.95 47.24
CA ARG A 65 -2.20 -3.59 46.28
C ARG A 65 -2.60 -4.79 45.42
N PRO A 66 -3.90 -4.98 45.11
CA PRO A 66 -4.37 -6.11 44.29
C PRO A 66 -3.65 -6.22 42.94
N PHE A 67 -3.27 -5.09 42.34
CA PHE A 67 -2.57 -5.06 41.06
C PHE A 67 -1.19 -5.73 41.10
N ASN A 68 -0.48 -5.70 42.25
CA ASN A 68 0.81 -6.37 42.40
C ASN A 68 0.69 -7.89 42.61
N ARG A 69 -0.51 -8.46 42.48
CA ARG A 69 -0.72 -9.90 42.32
C ARG A 69 -0.49 -10.36 40.88
N LEU A 70 -0.39 -9.45 39.91
CA LEU A 70 -0.03 -9.80 38.53
C LEU A 70 1.39 -10.33 38.50
N THR A 71 1.58 -11.46 37.82
CA THR A 71 2.91 -12.02 37.59
C THR A 71 3.70 -11.14 36.62
N SER A 72 5.04 -11.28 36.65
CA SER A 72 5.93 -10.62 35.70
C SER A 72 5.49 -10.88 34.25
N ASP A 73 5.06 -12.09 33.93
CA ASP A 73 4.70 -12.49 32.56
C ASP A 73 3.52 -11.70 32.02
N ILE A 74 2.49 -11.48 32.85
CA ILE A 74 1.32 -10.68 32.45
C ILE A 74 1.71 -9.22 32.26
N LEU A 75 2.58 -8.68 33.12
CA LEU A 75 3.10 -7.33 32.95
C LEU A 75 3.92 -7.19 31.66
N VAL A 76 4.74 -8.18 31.30
CA VAL A 76 5.50 -8.19 30.04
C VAL A 76 4.56 -8.20 28.84
N ILE A 77 3.48 -8.99 28.88
CA ILE A 77 2.46 -8.99 27.80
C ILE A 77 1.84 -7.59 27.67
N ILE A 78 1.43 -6.98 28.78
CA ILE A 78 0.85 -5.62 28.79
C ILE A 78 1.85 -4.61 28.23
N PHE A 79 3.10 -4.61 28.71
CA PHE A 79 4.14 -3.69 28.24
C PHE A 79 4.48 -3.89 26.77
N ARG A 80 4.43 -5.14 26.28
CA ARG A 80 4.65 -5.45 24.87
C ARG A 80 3.55 -4.90 23.99
N GLU A 81 2.29 -4.95 24.41
CA GLU A 81 1.20 -4.32 23.65
C GLU A 81 1.37 -2.79 23.65
N LEU A 82 1.76 -2.16 24.76
CA LEU A 82 2.10 -0.73 24.77
C LEU A 82 3.29 -0.39 23.85
N ALA A 83 4.28 -1.28 23.74
CA ALA A 83 5.43 -1.09 22.86
C ALA A 83 5.07 -1.29 21.38
N ARG A 84 4.02 -2.06 21.08
CA ARG A 84 3.58 -2.38 19.72
C ARG A 84 3.10 -1.13 18.96
N ASP A 85 2.45 -0.20 19.66
CA ASP A 85 1.99 1.07 19.11
C ASP A 85 3.14 1.94 18.57
N TYR A 86 4.39 1.62 18.92
CA TYR A 86 5.59 2.36 18.50
C TYR A 86 6.59 1.46 17.74
N SER A 87 6.08 0.38 17.13
CA SER A 87 6.91 -0.64 16.46
C SER A 87 7.11 -0.43 14.97
N ASP A 88 6.43 0.55 14.35
CA ASP A 88 6.63 0.92 12.95
C ASP A 88 7.97 1.66 12.76
N PRO A 89 8.93 1.11 11.99
CA PRO A 89 10.22 1.77 11.73
C PRO A 89 10.10 3.13 11.03
N HIS A 90 8.99 3.40 10.32
CA HIS A 90 8.78 4.64 9.60
C HIS A 90 8.25 5.77 10.48
N GLU A 91 7.72 5.45 11.67
CA GLU A 91 7.28 6.45 12.64
C GLU A 91 8.45 7.18 13.30
N THR A 92 8.15 8.39 13.81
CA THR A 92 9.20 9.20 14.42
C THR A 92 9.62 8.72 15.81
N THR A 93 8.72 7.99 16.46
CA THR A 93 8.82 7.40 17.80
C THR A 93 9.58 6.08 17.82
N PHE A 94 9.90 5.48 16.67
CA PHE A 94 10.60 4.20 16.62
C PHE A 94 11.96 4.24 17.32
N GLY A 95 12.13 3.36 18.32
CA GLY A 95 13.33 3.30 19.16
C GLY A 95 13.46 4.43 20.17
N SER A 96 12.42 5.27 20.37
CA SER A 96 12.39 6.29 21.43
C SER A 96 11.90 5.77 22.77
N TYR A 97 11.23 4.59 22.78
CA TYR A 97 10.71 3.90 23.96
C TYR A 97 9.77 4.75 24.83
N PRO A 98 8.73 5.40 24.26
CA PRO A 98 7.85 6.30 25.02
C PRO A 98 7.04 5.55 26.08
N TRP A 99 6.77 4.25 25.85
CA TRP A 99 6.10 3.36 26.81
C TRP A 99 6.90 3.15 28.11
N MET A 100 8.19 3.52 28.17
CA MET A 100 9.04 3.37 29.37
C MET A 100 8.58 4.18 30.59
N GLY A 101 7.57 5.04 30.47
CA GLY A 101 6.85 5.59 31.61
C GLY A 101 6.36 4.50 32.60
N VAL A 102 6.07 3.29 32.12
CA VAL A 102 5.70 2.15 32.99
C VAL A 102 6.78 1.80 34.02
N ALA A 103 8.06 2.02 33.70
CA ALA A 103 9.19 1.77 34.59
C ALA A 103 9.34 2.85 35.69
N GLN A 104 8.49 3.86 35.70
CA GLN A 104 8.40 4.89 36.74
C GLN A 104 7.24 4.65 37.72
N VAL A 105 6.35 3.69 37.43
CA VAL A 105 5.16 3.41 38.26
C VAL A 105 5.55 2.84 39.63
N CYS A 106 6.37 1.79 39.64
CA CYS A 106 6.93 1.22 40.87
C CYS A 106 8.21 0.42 40.57
N GLN A 107 8.97 0.08 41.62
CA GLN A 107 10.20 -0.71 41.48
C GLN A 107 9.96 -2.06 40.80
N PHE A 108 8.89 -2.78 41.15
CA PHE A 108 8.60 -4.08 40.54
C PHE A 108 8.40 -4.00 39.02
N TRP A 109 7.65 -3.01 38.54
CA TRP A 109 7.44 -2.81 37.10
C TRP A 109 8.72 -2.38 36.40
N ARG A 110 9.53 -1.55 37.07
CA ARG A 110 10.85 -1.16 36.57
C ARG A 110 11.74 -2.37 36.38
N ASP A 111 11.82 -3.24 37.38
CA ASP A 111 12.63 -4.46 37.34
C ASP A 111 12.15 -5.34 36.18
N VAL A 112 10.84 -5.62 36.09
CA VAL A 112 10.25 -6.40 35.00
C VAL A 112 10.54 -5.78 33.64
N ALA A 113 10.34 -4.48 33.45
CA ALA A 113 10.56 -3.81 32.18
C ALA A 113 12.04 -3.84 31.75
N LEU A 114 12.97 -3.65 32.69
CA LEU A 114 14.41 -3.63 32.41
C LEU A 114 15.00 -5.02 32.17
N THR A 115 14.50 -6.06 32.84
CA THR A 115 15.02 -7.43 32.68
C THR A 115 14.38 -8.20 31.52
N SER A 116 13.31 -7.68 30.93
CA SER A 116 12.57 -8.36 29.86
C SER A 116 13.13 -8.02 28.48
N ALA A 117 14.05 -8.86 28.00
CA ALA A 117 14.76 -8.70 26.73
C ALA A 117 13.85 -8.43 25.51
N VAL A 118 12.67 -9.07 25.46
CA VAL A 118 11.69 -8.92 24.36
C VAL A 118 11.13 -7.51 24.20
N LEU A 119 11.27 -6.66 25.22
CA LEU A 119 10.84 -5.27 25.16
C LEU A 119 11.91 -4.36 24.52
N TRP A 120 13.16 -4.80 24.43
CA TRP A 120 14.33 -3.99 24.02
C TRP A 120 14.83 -4.32 22.61
N THR A 121 13.93 -4.61 21.67
CA THR A 121 14.29 -5.13 20.34
C THR A 121 14.36 -4.10 19.22
N ASN A 122 13.87 -2.88 19.45
CA ASN A 122 13.75 -1.83 18.42
C ASN A 122 14.90 -0.83 18.52
N ILE A 123 15.83 -0.86 17.56
CA ILE A 123 17.09 -0.13 17.60
C ILE A 123 17.05 0.94 16.51
N SER A 124 17.33 2.19 16.88
CA SER A 124 17.22 3.34 15.99
C SER A 124 18.41 4.26 16.17
N THR A 125 19.12 4.58 15.08
CA THR A 125 20.24 5.55 15.12
C THR A 125 19.79 6.97 15.44
N ARG A 126 18.47 7.23 15.43
CA ARG A 126 17.88 8.50 15.87
C ARG A 126 18.03 8.73 17.38
N TYR A 127 18.07 7.64 18.14
CA TYR A 127 18.14 7.64 19.60
C TYR A 127 19.32 6.78 20.05
N PRO A 128 20.58 7.21 19.80
CA PRO A 128 21.76 6.37 19.97
C PRO A 128 21.94 5.86 21.41
N LYS A 129 21.64 6.70 22.42
CA LYS A 129 21.69 6.29 23.83
C LYS A 129 20.68 5.17 24.14
N SER A 130 19.46 5.30 23.62
CA SER A 130 18.44 4.26 23.75
C SER A 130 18.87 3.01 23.02
N ALA A 131 19.35 3.13 21.77
CA ALA A 131 19.84 2.03 20.96
C ALA A 131 20.92 1.19 21.68
N LEU A 132 21.94 1.84 22.24
CA LEU A 132 22.99 1.14 23.00
C LEU A 132 22.43 0.39 24.22
N ALA A 133 21.54 1.03 24.98
CA ALA A 133 20.87 0.36 26.11
C ALA A 133 19.97 -0.80 25.65
N CYS A 134 19.39 -0.72 24.46
CA CYS A 134 18.60 -1.81 23.89
C CYS A 134 19.49 -3.00 23.53
N ILE A 135 20.60 -2.75 22.85
CA ILE A 135 21.57 -3.79 22.47
C ILE A 135 21.99 -4.57 23.71
N GLU A 136 22.37 -3.86 24.78
CA GLU A 136 22.76 -4.46 26.07
C GLU A 136 21.63 -5.30 26.71
N ARG A 137 20.39 -4.79 26.73
CA ARG A 137 19.26 -5.44 27.43
C ARG A 137 18.54 -6.51 26.62
N SER A 138 18.74 -6.52 25.31
CA SER A 138 18.00 -7.37 24.38
C SER A 138 18.33 -8.87 24.46
N GLY A 139 19.34 -9.28 25.24
CA GLY A 139 19.67 -10.70 25.47
C GLY A 139 19.88 -11.45 24.16
N ASP A 140 19.09 -12.50 23.91
CA ASP A 140 19.09 -13.27 22.65
C ASP A 140 17.90 -12.92 21.73
N ALA A 141 17.10 -11.91 22.07
CA ALA A 141 15.90 -11.56 21.32
C ALA A 141 16.23 -11.09 19.89
N ALA A 142 15.31 -11.30 18.95
CA ALA A 142 15.49 -10.88 17.58
C ALA A 142 15.38 -9.35 17.43
N LEU A 143 16.31 -8.73 16.70
CA LEU A 143 16.51 -7.27 16.66
C LEU A 143 15.94 -6.64 15.39
N SER A 144 15.36 -5.44 15.53
CA SER A 144 14.94 -4.59 14.42
C SER A 144 15.79 -3.33 14.40
N LEU A 145 16.59 -3.12 13.34
CA LEU A 145 17.47 -1.98 13.19
C LEU A 145 16.94 -1.00 12.14
N PHE A 146 16.80 0.26 12.55
CA PHE A 146 16.47 1.39 11.69
C PHE A 146 17.62 2.39 11.67
N VAL A 147 18.19 2.61 10.48
CA VAL A 147 19.19 3.65 10.25
C VAL A 147 18.49 4.89 9.70
N CYS A 148 18.52 5.97 10.48
CA CYS A 148 17.87 7.23 10.13
C CYS A 148 18.77 8.05 9.20
N SER A 149 18.22 8.53 8.08
CA SER A 149 18.95 9.40 7.13
C SER A 149 19.34 10.77 7.69
N LYS A 150 18.76 11.18 8.82
CA LYS A 150 19.03 12.45 9.51
C LYS A 150 20.01 12.32 10.69
N SER A 151 20.40 11.10 11.06
CA SER A 151 21.41 10.89 12.11
C SER A 151 22.78 11.40 11.65
N SER A 152 23.60 11.89 12.59
CA SER A 152 24.99 12.20 12.26
C SER A 152 25.78 10.92 11.99
N ARG A 153 26.87 11.03 11.22
CA ARG A 153 27.73 9.89 10.88
C ARG A 153 28.25 9.18 12.14
N ASP A 154 28.65 9.94 13.15
CA ASP A 154 29.15 9.41 14.43
C ASP A 154 28.06 8.62 15.18
N GLN A 155 26.82 9.13 15.23
CA GLN A 155 25.71 8.41 15.87
C GLN A 155 25.39 7.08 15.18
N VAL A 156 25.54 7.05 13.85
CA VAL A 156 25.33 5.82 13.07
C VAL A 156 26.48 4.85 13.33
N ALA A 157 27.72 5.33 13.32
CA ALA A 157 28.90 4.52 13.63
C ALA A 157 28.79 3.87 15.02
N ASP A 158 28.54 4.64 16.08
CA ASP A 158 28.41 4.14 17.45
C ASP A 158 27.40 2.99 17.58
N VAL A 159 26.23 3.13 16.92
CA VAL A 159 25.16 2.13 16.98
C VAL A 159 25.49 0.92 16.11
N LEU A 160 26.08 1.11 14.92
CA LEU A 160 26.46 0.01 14.04
C LEU A 160 27.59 -0.82 14.63
N ASP A 161 28.61 -0.19 15.22
CA ASP A 161 29.73 -0.85 15.89
C ASP A 161 29.24 -1.75 17.03
N ALA A 162 28.28 -1.27 17.83
CA ALA A 162 27.62 -2.07 18.86
C ALA A 162 26.73 -3.19 18.28
N MET A 163 26.20 -3.02 17.07
CA MET A 163 25.31 -3.99 16.42
C MET A 163 26.02 -5.12 15.68
N ILE A 164 27.23 -4.90 15.17
CA ILE A 164 27.99 -5.88 14.37
C ILE A 164 28.09 -7.26 15.05
N PRO A 165 28.40 -7.38 16.37
CA PRO A 165 28.45 -8.68 17.04
C PRO A 165 27.11 -9.43 17.08
N HIS A 166 26.00 -8.72 16.86
CA HIS A 166 24.63 -9.22 17.00
C HIS A 166 23.88 -9.37 15.66
N VAL A 167 24.57 -9.25 14.50
CA VAL A 167 23.96 -9.39 13.16
C VAL A 167 23.16 -10.68 13.01
N LYS A 168 23.60 -11.77 13.63
CA LYS A 168 22.90 -13.07 13.55
C LYS A 168 21.48 -13.03 14.12
N ARG A 169 21.20 -12.08 15.01
CA ARG A 169 19.90 -11.83 15.63
C ARG A 169 19.05 -10.82 14.85
N LEU A 170 19.59 -10.22 13.79
CA LEU A 170 18.91 -9.20 13.00
C LEU A 170 17.72 -9.82 12.26
N ARG A 171 16.53 -9.32 12.58
CA ARG A 171 15.25 -9.75 12.00
C ARG A 171 14.70 -8.75 10.99
N ARG A 172 14.86 -7.46 11.26
CA ARG A 172 14.41 -6.40 10.35
C ARG A 172 15.50 -5.36 10.20
N LEU A 173 15.77 -4.99 8.96
CA LEU A 173 16.72 -3.93 8.63
C LEU A 173 16.06 -2.91 7.72
N VAL A 174 16.05 -1.65 8.15
CA VAL A 174 15.61 -0.52 7.34
C VAL A 174 16.75 0.49 7.27
N VAL A 175 17.27 0.71 6.07
CA VAL A 175 18.42 1.60 5.84
C VAL A 175 18.13 2.66 4.77
N PRO A 176 18.72 3.85 4.82
CA PRO A 176 18.57 4.81 3.74
C PRO A 176 19.22 4.27 2.44
N SER A 177 18.60 4.51 1.28
CA SER A 177 19.06 3.92 0.01
C SER A 177 20.51 4.27 -0.36
N ASN A 178 21.01 5.41 0.11
CA ASN A 178 22.39 5.84 -0.12
C ASN A 178 23.44 5.10 0.73
N TYR A 179 23.03 4.29 1.73
CA TYR A 179 23.97 3.41 2.45
C TYR A 179 24.25 2.10 1.71
N LEU A 180 23.30 1.63 0.90
CA LEU A 180 23.49 0.46 0.02
C LEU A 180 24.03 0.85 -1.36
N ARG A 181 24.05 2.15 -1.67
CA ARG A 181 24.55 2.72 -2.91
C ARG A 181 25.11 4.12 -2.66
N THR A 182 26.42 4.20 -2.47
CA THR A 182 27.18 5.46 -2.45
C THR A 182 27.41 5.98 -3.88
N SER A 183 28.08 7.13 -4.02
CA SER A 183 28.36 7.77 -5.33
C SER A 183 29.28 6.95 -6.24
N ASP A 184 30.10 6.07 -5.65
CA ASP A 184 30.94 5.08 -6.32
C ASP A 184 30.23 3.72 -6.52
N ASP A 185 28.90 3.70 -6.36
CA ASP A 185 28.05 2.51 -6.48
C ASP A 185 28.47 1.33 -5.56
N SER A 186 29.04 1.65 -4.39
CA SER A 186 29.45 0.69 -3.36
C SER A 186 28.56 0.76 -2.10
N ILE A 187 28.76 -0.19 -1.18
CA ILE A 187 28.13 -0.13 0.15
C ILE A 187 28.94 0.84 1.01
N ASP A 188 28.24 1.75 1.69
CA ASP A 188 28.84 2.71 2.63
C ASP A 188 29.70 1.98 3.67
N GLU A 189 30.88 2.55 3.95
CA GLU A 189 31.88 1.96 4.85
C GLU A 189 31.34 1.66 6.24
N LEU A 190 30.37 2.43 6.74
CA LEU A 190 29.76 2.18 8.04
C LEU A 190 28.86 0.94 8.04
N LEU A 191 28.20 0.65 6.91
CA LEU A 191 27.26 -0.46 6.80
C LEU A 191 27.93 -1.75 6.31
N ARG A 192 29.07 -1.62 5.61
CA ARG A 192 29.81 -2.75 5.03
C ARG A 192 30.09 -3.89 6.02
N PRO A 193 30.60 -3.66 7.24
CA PRO A 193 30.86 -4.76 8.19
C PRO A 193 29.59 -5.53 8.60
N LEU A 194 28.46 -4.81 8.69
CA LEU A 194 27.15 -5.40 8.97
C LEU A 194 26.70 -6.31 7.82
N MET A 195 26.95 -5.91 6.57
CA MET A 195 26.57 -6.64 5.36
C MET A 195 27.47 -7.85 5.06
N GLU A 196 28.71 -7.87 5.55
CA GLU A 196 29.61 -9.01 5.34
C GLU A 196 29.24 -10.21 6.22
N SER A 197 28.54 -9.96 7.34
CA SER A 197 28.12 -11.00 8.29
C SER A 197 26.81 -11.68 7.88
N PRO A 198 26.65 -13.01 8.05
CA PRO A 198 25.40 -13.70 7.73
C PRO A 198 24.26 -13.30 8.67
N ALA A 199 23.05 -13.14 8.12
CA ALA A 199 21.85 -12.74 8.84
C ALA A 199 20.74 -13.80 8.72
N PRO A 200 20.86 -14.95 9.43
CA PRO A 200 19.96 -16.09 9.29
C PRO A 200 18.51 -15.81 9.71
N LEU A 201 18.28 -14.85 10.62
CA LEU A 201 16.96 -14.49 11.12
C LEU A 201 16.31 -13.31 10.37
N LEU A 202 16.96 -12.79 9.33
CA LEU A 202 16.47 -11.61 8.61
C LEU A 202 15.19 -11.94 7.84
N GLU A 203 14.08 -11.33 8.22
CA GLU A 203 12.77 -11.47 7.61
C GLU A 203 12.42 -10.29 6.68
N VAL A 204 12.91 -9.09 7.01
CA VAL A 204 12.56 -7.84 6.33
C VAL A 204 13.82 -7.03 6.04
N LEU A 205 14.02 -6.70 4.76
CA LEU A 205 15.04 -5.77 4.30
C LEU A 205 14.37 -4.66 3.50
N GLU A 206 14.43 -3.44 4.00
CA GLU A 206 13.86 -2.28 3.33
C GLU A 206 14.88 -1.15 3.19
N THR A 207 14.73 -0.37 2.11
CA THR A 207 15.39 0.92 2.02
C THR A 207 14.42 2.08 2.09
N ASN A 208 14.87 3.19 2.68
CA ASN A 208 14.19 4.47 2.62
C ASN A 208 14.70 5.29 1.44
N LYS A 209 13.78 5.94 0.74
CA LYS A 209 14.09 6.78 -0.41
C LYS A 209 14.88 8.02 0.03
N VAL A 210 16.16 8.11 -0.34
CA VAL A 210 16.99 9.31 -0.16
C VAL A 210 17.41 9.87 -1.51
N ARG A 211 17.74 11.17 -1.56
CA ARG A 211 18.38 11.75 -2.75
C ARG A 211 19.74 11.04 -2.95
N ALA A 212 19.92 10.44 -4.11
CA ALA A 212 21.18 9.81 -4.50
C ALA A 212 21.50 10.21 -5.94
N ASP A 213 22.64 9.78 -6.46
CA ASP A 213 23.05 10.05 -7.83
C ASP A 213 22.12 9.39 -8.86
N PRO A 214 22.02 9.93 -10.08
CA PRO A 214 21.19 9.35 -11.14
C PRO A 214 21.57 7.88 -11.42
N GLY A 215 20.62 7.11 -11.96
CA GLY A 215 20.81 5.70 -12.30
C GLY A 215 20.28 4.71 -11.26
N TRP A 216 20.56 3.43 -11.49
CA TRP A 216 20.21 2.30 -10.64
C TRP A 216 21.35 1.26 -10.70
N ILE A 217 21.44 0.39 -9.69
CA ILE A 217 22.45 -0.69 -9.65
C ILE A 217 21.82 -2.05 -9.36
N THR A 218 22.56 -3.11 -9.61
CA THR A 218 22.21 -4.41 -9.01
C THR A 218 22.60 -4.38 -7.54
N ILE A 219 21.74 -4.91 -6.67
CA ILE A 219 22.04 -5.01 -5.24
C ILE A 219 23.37 -5.77 -5.07
N PRO A 220 24.35 -5.21 -4.33
CA PRO A 220 25.59 -5.91 -4.03
C PRO A 220 25.34 -7.24 -3.29
N HIS A 221 26.33 -8.13 -3.27
CA HIS A 221 26.22 -9.34 -2.46
C HIS A 221 26.16 -8.97 -0.97
N MET A 222 25.07 -9.33 -0.29
CA MET A 222 24.84 -8.98 1.12
C MET A 222 24.65 -10.23 1.97
N PHE A 223 25.04 -10.13 3.24
CA PHE A 223 24.91 -11.15 4.27
C PHE A 223 25.52 -12.50 3.90
N SER A 224 26.60 -12.48 3.11
CA SER A 224 27.20 -13.69 2.50
C SER A 224 26.19 -14.57 1.73
N GLY A 225 25.11 -13.99 1.21
CA GLY A 225 24.01 -14.72 0.56
C GLY A 225 23.12 -15.53 1.51
N HIS A 226 23.34 -15.43 2.83
CA HIS A 226 22.67 -16.26 3.83
C HIS A 226 21.54 -15.50 4.54
N THR A 227 20.40 -15.41 3.87
CA THR A 227 19.15 -14.81 4.39
C THR A 227 17.94 -15.74 4.20
N PRO A 228 17.97 -16.97 4.74
CA PRO A 228 16.99 -18.02 4.43
C PRO A 228 15.54 -17.71 4.86
N LEU A 229 15.35 -16.76 5.77
CA LEU A 229 14.02 -16.36 6.28
C LEU A 229 13.51 -15.05 5.67
N LEU A 230 14.18 -14.51 4.65
CA LEU A 230 13.79 -13.23 4.06
C LEU A 230 12.43 -13.37 3.36
N THR A 231 11.44 -12.63 3.87
CA THR A 231 10.07 -12.64 3.36
C THR A 231 9.67 -11.33 2.70
N ARG A 232 10.32 -10.22 3.06
CA ARG A 232 10.02 -8.89 2.52
C ARG A 232 11.29 -8.19 2.05
N LEU A 233 11.30 -7.78 0.79
CA LEU A 233 12.35 -6.98 0.19
C LEU A 233 11.73 -5.74 -0.45
N ARG A 234 12.08 -4.57 0.08
CA ARG A 234 11.72 -3.28 -0.52
C ARG A 234 12.96 -2.47 -0.81
N VAL A 235 13.26 -2.24 -2.08
CA VAL A 235 14.46 -1.52 -2.47
C VAL A 235 14.18 -0.36 -3.41
N HIS A 236 14.87 0.75 -3.15
CA HIS A 236 14.84 1.94 -3.98
C HIS A 236 16.11 2.02 -4.83
N PHE A 237 15.94 2.26 -6.13
CA PHE A 237 17.01 2.48 -7.12
C PHE A 237 17.95 1.30 -7.30
N MET A 238 17.49 0.10 -6.97
CA MET A 238 18.27 -1.12 -7.05
C MET A 238 17.40 -2.29 -7.52
N VAL A 239 18.04 -3.30 -8.09
CA VAL A 239 17.41 -4.54 -8.52
C VAL A 239 18.15 -5.71 -7.87
N PRO A 240 17.47 -6.64 -7.17
CA PRO A 240 18.12 -7.84 -6.65
C PRO A 240 18.68 -8.70 -7.79
N SER A 241 19.68 -9.51 -7.48
CA SER A 241 20.08 -10.66 -8.32
C SER A 241 19.83 -11.93 -7.51
N PRO A 242 19.49 -13.07 -8.13
CA PRO A 242 19.33 -14.34 -7.42
C PRO A 242 20.56 -14.75 -6.61
N SER A 243 21.75 -14.27 -6.99
CA SER A 243 23.00 -14.51 -6.27
C SER A 243 23.28 -13.52 -5.13
N SER A 244 22.62 -12.36 -5.10
CA SER A 244 22.94 -11.30 -4.13
C SER A 244 22.36 -11.56 -2.74
N ILE A 245 21.16 -12.13 -2.67
CA ILE A 245 20.41 -12.46 -1.44
C ILE A 245 19.55 -13.71 -1.68
N SER A 246 19.10 -14.40 -0.62
CA SER A 246 18.15 -15.50 -0.78
C SER A 246 16.74 -14.98 -1.07
N LEU A 247 16.17 -15.37 -2.22
CA LEU A 247 14.82 -14.99 -2.67
C LEU A 247 13.77 -16.11 -2.49
N SER A 248 14.20 -17.32 -2.12
CA SER A 248 13.36 -18.53 -2.11
C SER A 248 12.12 -18.49 -1.21
N LYS A 249 12.15 -17.71 -0.12
CA LYS A 249 11.06 -17.52 0.84
C LYS A 249 10.37 -16.15 0.70
N LEU A 250 10.74 -15.39 -0.34
CA LEU A 250 10.26 -14.03 -0.52
C LEU A 250 8.77 -14.02 -0.83
N ARG A 251 8.01 -13.26 -0.06
CA ARG A 251 6.56 -13.06 -0.19
C ARG A 251 6.22 -11.70 -0.74
N ILE A 252 7.01 -10.67 -0.40
CA ILE A 252 6.77 -9.29 -0.82
C ILE A 252 8.04 -8.77 -1.49
N LEU A 253 7.93 -8.46 -2.78
CA LEU A 253 8.98 -7.81 -3.57
C LEU A 253 8.49 -6.43 -4.00
N THR A 254 9.20 -5.37 -3.58
CA THR A 254 8.93 -4.00 -4.01
C THR A 254 10.18 -3.35 -4.58
N LEU A 255 10.14 -3.00 -5.86
CA LEU A 255 11.19 -2.27 -6.58
C LEU A 255 10.71 -0.84 -6.87
N CYS A 256 11.47 0.16 -6.44
CA CYS A 256 11.11 1.56 -6.61
C CYS A 256 12.20 2.35 -7.34
N GLY A 257 11.95 2.72 -8.60
CA GLY A 257 12.83 3.59 -9.40
C GLY A 257 12.61 5.08 -9.17
N ARG A 258 13.13 5.92 -10.08
CA ARG A 258 12.93 7.38 -10.10
C ARG A 258 12.06 7.83 -11.25
N LYS A 259 11.49 9.03 -11.12
CA LYS A 259 10.67 9.62 -12.18
C LYS A 259 11.46 9.94 -13.45
N HIS A 260 12.67 10.48 -13.30
CA HIS A 260 13.49 10.93 -14.44
C HIS A 260 14.62 9.94 -14.79
N THR A 261 14.88 8.95 -13.93
CA THR A 261 15.88 7.90 -14.12
C THR A 261 15.26 6.58 -13.66
N PRO A 262 14.33 6.01 -14.46
CA PRO A 262 13.69 4.75 -14.13
C PRO A 262 14.72 3.61 -14.05
N ILE A 263 14.35 2.55 -13.34
CA ILE A 263 15.11 1.29 -13.40
C ILE A 263 14.90 0.69 -14.79
N ASN A 264 15.95 0.29 -15.49
CA ASN A 264 15.82 -0.38 -16.80
C ASN A 264 16.23 -1.83 -16.64
N ILE A 265 15.27 -2.74 -16.61
CA ILE A 265 15.51 -4.17 -16.39
C ILE A 265 15.08 -4.95 -17.62
N GLY A 266 15.93 -5.83 -18.15
CA GLY A 266 15.52 -6.72 -19.23
C GLY A 266 14.50 -7.74 -18.73
N VAL A 267 13.51 -8.10 -19.56
CA VAL A 267 12.46 -9.08 -19.21
C VAL A 267 13.08 -10.36 -18.65
N SER A 268 14.10 -10.93 -19.31
CA SER A 268 14.80 -12.14 -18.86
C SER A 268 15.35 -12.04 -17.43
N LYS A 269 15.99 -10.91 -17.09
CA LYS A 269 16.48 -10.67 -15.71
C LYS A 269 15.33 -10.51 -14.73
N PHE A 270 14.21 -9.94 -15.14
CA PHE A 270 13.02 -9.84 -14.30
C PHE A 270 12.42 -11.23 -14.05
N LEU A 271 12.33 -12.06 -15.08
CA LEU A 271 11.88 -13.44 -14.98
C LEU A 271 12.81 -14.28 -14.06
N ASP A 272 14.13 -14.08 -14.10
CA ASP A 272 15.08 -14.74 -13.18
C ASP A 272 14.74 -14.45 -11.71
N LEU A 273 14.25 -13.24 -11.41
CA LEU A 273 13.85 -12.86 -10.05
C LEU A 273 12.53 -13.50 -9.62
N LEU A 274 11.58 -13.60 -10.55
CA LEU A 274 10.30 -14.26 -10.28
C LEU A 274 10.49 -15.77 -10.09
N GLU A 275 11.32 -16.40 -10.91
CA GLU A 275 11.67 -17.81 -10.81
C GLU A 275 12.40 -18.12 -9.49
N ALA A 276 13.26 -17.21 -9.03
CA ALA A 276 13.92 -17.32 -7.73
C ALA A 276 12.98 -17.09 -6.52
N SER A 277 11.73 -16.66 -6.75
CA SER A 277 10.75 -16.25 -5.72
C SER A 277 9.41 -16.99 -5.84
N PRO A 278 9.36 -18.33 -5.72
CA PRO A 278 8.14 -19.13 -5.98
C PRO A 278 7.01 -18.89 -4.97
N GLU A 279 7.32 -18.36 -3.78
CA GLU A 279 6.36 -18.11 -2.69
C GLU A 279 5.81 -16.67 -2.69
N LEU A 280 5.98 -15.94 -3.80
CA LEU A 280 5.63 -14.53 -3.90
C LEU A 280 4.11 -14.31 -3.80
N GLU A 281 3.71 -13.43 -2.88
CA GLU A 281 2.33 -13.02 -2.64
C GLU A 281 2.07 -11.61 -3.21
N VAL A 282 3.06 -10.73 -3.16
CA VAL A 282 2.94 -9.32 -3.58
C VAL A 282 4.16 -8.92 -4.40
N LEU A 283 3.91 -8.53 -5.65
CA LEU A 283 4.89 -7.93 -6.54
C LEU A 283 4.51 -6.49 -6.83
N LYS A 284 5.41 -5.55 -6.52
CA LYS A 284 5.23 -4.12 -6.81
C LYS A 284 6.47 -3.57 -7.50
N VAL A 285 6.34 -3.12 -8.73
CA VAL A 285 7.40 -2.48 -9.48
C VAL A 285 6.94 -1.10 -9.89
N GLU A 286 7.55 -0.09 -9.28
CA GLU A 286 7.24 1.30 -9.58
C GLU A 286 8.40 1.97 -10.31
N LYS A 287 8.07 2.71 -11.38
CA LYS A 287 9.02 3.59 -12.07
C LYS A 287 10.20 2.78 -12.63
N ALA A 288 9.88 1.65 -13.24
CA ALA A 288 10.83 0.80 -13.96
C ALA A 288 10.33 0.53 -15.38
N ASN A 289 11.26 0.53 -16.32
CA ASN A 289 11.03 0.10 -17.69
C ASN A 289 11.52 -1.35 -17.80
N LEU A 290 10.64 -2.22 -18.29
CA LEU A 290 11.04 -3.54 -18.77
C LEU A 290 11.47 -3.39 -20.23
N LEU A 291 12.67 -3.88 -20.54
CA LEU A 291 13.20 -3.90 -21.90
C LEU A 291 12.99 -5.30 -22.48
N SER A 292 12.24 -5.38 -23.58
CA SER A 292 12.06 -6.63 -24.32
C SER A 292 13.41 -7.18 -24.76
N ALA A 293 13.63 -8.49 -24.59
CA ALA A 293 14.77 -9.19 -25.15
C ALA A 293 14.27 -10.21 -26.19
N ASP A 294 15.12 -10.57 -27.15
CA ASP A 294 14.88 -11.70 -28.06
C ASP A 294 14.92 -12.99 -27.21
N GLU A 295 13.80 -13.39 -26.64
CA GLU A 295 13.72 -14.49 -25.67
C GLU A 295 13.35 -15.85 -26.27
N ASP A 296 13.70 -16.88 -25.50
CA ASP A 296 13.34 -18.27 -25.70
C ASP A 296 11.85 -18.43 -25.32
N GLU A 297 10.97 -18.58 -26.32
CA GLU A 297 9.51 -18.68 -26.18
C GLU A 297 9.04 -19.80 -25.21
N SER A 298 9.96 -20.66 -24.76
CA SER A 298 9.69 -21.84 -23.94
C SER A 298 9.64 -21.60 -22.43
N ARG A 299 10.11 -20.45 -21.93
CA ARG A 299 10.25 -20.21 -20.48
C ARG A 299 8.89 -19.98 -19.81
N HIS A 300 8.61 -20.66 -18.70
CA HIS A 300 7.34 -20.53 -18.01
C HIS A 300 7.49 -20.58 -16.48
N ILE A 301 6.89 -19.62 -15.78
CA ILE A 301 7.04 -19.43 -14.34
C ILE A 301 5.66 -19.44 -13.67
N GLU A 302 5.51 -20.32 -12.68
CA GLU A 302 4.29 -20.42 -11.88
C GLU A 302 4.44 -19.62 -10.58
N LEU A 303 3.48 -18.72 -10.31
CA LEU A 303 3.41 -17.93 -9.07
C LEU A 303 2.09 -18.22 -8.35
N PRO A 304 1.91 -19.42 -7.77
CA PRO A 304 0.61 -19.92 -7.31
C PRO A 304 0.04 -19.16 -6.09
N ARG A 305 0.87 -18.39 -5.39
CA ARG A 305 0.48 -17.63 -4.19
C ARG A 305 0.31 -16.14 -4.44
N LEU A 306 0.46 -15.69 -5.68
CA LEU A 306 0.39 -14.28 -6.02
C LEU A 306 -1.01 -13.74 -5.74
N ARG A 307 -1.08 -12.64 -4.98
CA ARG A 307 -2.31 -11.95 -4.60
C ARG A 307 -2.35 -10.53 -5.13
N VAL A 308 -1.19 -9.91 -5.34
CA VAL A 308 -1.06 -8.60 -5.98
C VAL A 308 0.05 -8.58 -7.01
N PHE A 309 -0.28 -8.10 -8.20
CA PHE A 309 0.65 -7.83 -9.28
C PHE A 309 0.54 -6.36 -9.69
N GLU A 310 1.53 -5.55 -9.32
CA GLU A 310 1.59 -4.13 -9.67
C GLU A 310 2.84 -3.82 -10.48
N LEU A 311 2.66 -3.35 -11.71
CA LEU A 311 3.73 -2.86 -12.58
C LEU A 311 3.41 -1.43 -13.03
N GLY A 312 4.40 -0.55 -13.03
CA GLY A 312 4.17 0.83 -13.43
C GLY A 312 5.31 1.53 -14.15
N ARG A 313 4.91 2.30 -15.17
CA ARG A 313 5.73 3.04 -16.15
C ARG A 313 6.53 2.12 -17.08
N THR A 314 5.84 1.15 -17.65
CA THR A 314 6.42 0.19 -18.59
C THR A 314 5.65 0.21 -19.90
N ASP A 315 6.29 -0.15 -21.01
CA ASP A 315 5.61 -0.25 -22.31
C ASP A 315 4.63 -1.44 -22.30
N GLY A 316 3.50 -1.30 -23.01
CA GLY A 316 2.45 -2.30 -23.07
C GLY A 316 2.94 -3.65 -23.62
N SER A 317 3.79 -3.63 -24.65
CA SER A 317 4.44 -4.83 -25.19
C SER A 317 5.26 -5.57 -24.15
N ALA A 318 6.16 -4.88 -23.43
CA ALA A 318 7.01 -5.51 -22.43
C ALA A 318 6.23 -6.12 -21.25
N VAL A 319 5.09 -5.54 -20.88
CA VAL A 319 4.20 -6.15 -19.87
C VAL A 319 3.52 -7.40 -20.45
N MET A 320 3.07 -7.37 -21.70
CA MET A 320 2.51 -8.55 -22.37
C MET A 320 3.52 -9.70 -22.45
N ASP A 321 4.77 -9.41 -22.79
CA ASP A 321 5.85 -10.39 -22.81
C ASP A 321 5.99 -11.07 -21.45
N VAL A 322 5.98 -10.30 -20.35
CA VAL A 322 5.97 -10.86 -19.00
C VAL A 322 4.76 -11.77 -18.77
N PHE A 323 3.55 -11.34 -19.11
CA PHE A 323 2.34 -12.17 -18.93
C PHE A 323 2.41 -13.50 -19.69
N ASN A 324 3.02 -13.53 -20.88
CA ASN A 324 3.16 -14.77 -21.67
C ASN A 324 4.01 -15.83 -20.96
N HIS A 325 4.94 -15.41 -20.09
CA HIS A 325 5.78 -16.30 -19.31
C HIS A 325 5.20 -16.67 -17.94
N LEU A 326 4.09 -16.08 -17.50
CA LEU A 326 3.56 -16.27 -16.15
C LEU A 326 2.28 -17.11 -16.11
N THR A 327 2.19 -18.00 -15.12
CA THR A 327 0.91 -18.53 -14.63
C THR A 327 0.64 -17.99 -13.24
N ILE A 328 -0.41 -17.19 -13.16
CA ILE A 328 -0.86 -16.52 -11.93
C ILE A 328 -2.29 -16.96 -11.59
N PRO A 329 -2.63 -17.12 -10.30
CA PRO A 329 -4.00 -17.32 -9.86
C PRO A 329 -4.84 -16.05 -10.02
N ASP A 330 -6.11 -16.09 -9.62
CA ASP A 330 -6.94 -14.89 -9.54
C ASP A 330 -6.36 -13.92 -8.49
N CYS A 331 -5.71 -12.86 -8.96
CA CYS A 331 -5.00 -11.88 -8.15
C CYS A 331 -5.35 -10.45 -8.55
N ALA A 332 -5.18 -9.51 -7.62
CA ALA A 332 -5.42 -8.10 -7.91
C ALA A 332 -4.31 -7.53 -8.81
N ILE A 333 -4.68 -7.00 -9.97
CA ILE A 333 -3.73 -6.50 -10.99
C ILE A 333 -3.78 -4.98 -11.05
N ARG A 334 -2.63 -4.31 -11.00
CA ARG A 334 -2.52 -2.87 -11.20
C ARG A 334 -1.42 -2.52 -12.18
N LEU A 335 -1.78 -2.02 -13.35
CA LEU A 335 -0.83 -1.71 -14.41
C LEU A 335 -0.83 -0.21 -14.72
N LYS A 336 0.34 0.39 -14.86
CA LYS A 336 0.52 1.73 -15.45
C LYS A 336 1.42 1.60 -16.66
N VAL A 337 0.85 1.64 -17.85
CA VAL A 337 1.55 1.33 -19.08
C VAL A 337 1.60 2.50 -20.05
N TRP A 338 2.68 2.59 -20.81
CA TRP A 338 2.73 3.37 -22.02
C TRP A 338 2.16 2.52 -23.15
N MET A 339 1.08 2.99 -23.78
CA MET A 339 0.47 2.30 -24.91
C MET A 339 1.36 2.50 -26.14
N ASP A 340 2.07 1.45 -26.51
CA ASP A 340 2.92 1.40 -27.69
C ASP A 340 2.20 0.72 -28.86
N ARG A 341 2.65 1.07 -30.07
CA ARG A 341 1.99 0.70 -31.33
C ARG A 341 2.67 -0.50 -31.96
N TYR A 342 1.88 -1.51 -32.33
CA TYR A 342 2.38 -2.65 -33.12
C TYR A 342 1.89 -2.67 -34.56
N GLN A 343 0.77 -2.02 -34.84
CA GLN A 343 0.24 -1.79 -36.18
C GLN A 343 -0.37 -0.39 -36.27
N GLU A 344 -0.70 0.04 -37.48
CA GLU A 344 -1.48 1.26 -37.67
C GLU A 344 -2.81 1.13 -36.89
N ASN A 345 -3.08 2.10 -36.01
CA ASN A 345 -4.31 2.14 -35.22
C ASN A 345 -4.53 0.94 -34.28
N LYS A 346 -3.44 0.29 -33.83
CA LYS A 346 -3.51 -0.76 -32.79
C LYS A 346 -2.46 -0.57 -31.71
N PHE A 347 -2.88 -0.75 -30.46
CA PHE A 347 -2.09 -0.48 -29.28
C PHE A 347 -1.97 -1.69 -28.37
N HIS A 348 -0.79 -1.89 -27.79
CA HIS A 348 -0.60 -2.79 -26.66
C HIS A 348 -1.04 -2.11 -25.37
N ILE A 349 -1.81 -2.82 -24.54
CA ILE A 349 -2.42 -2.30 -23.30
C ILE A 349 -1.86 -3.02 -22.07
N GLY A 350 -0.83 -3.85 -22.24
CA GLY A 350 -0.20 -4.60 -21.16
C GLY A 350 -0.92 -5.88 -20.75
N ILE A 351 -1.86 -6.37 -21.56
CA ILE A 351 -2.53 -7.66 -21.36
C ILE A 351 -2.51 -8.44 -22.69
N PRO A 352 -2.17 -9.76 -22.67
CA PRO A 352 -2.23 -10.62 -23.85
C PRO A 352 -3.63 -10.68 -24.45
N ALA A 353 -3.74 -10.91 -25.76
CA ALA A 353 -5.04 -11.05 -26.38
C ALA A 353 -5.77 -12.30 -25.84
N PRO A 354 -7.11 -12.36 -25.88
CA PRO A 354 -7.86 -13.51 -25.36
C PRO A 354 -7.49 -14.84 -26.02
N ALA A 355 -6.98 -14.82 -27.26
CA ALA A 355 -6.49 -16.00 -27.96
C ALA A 355 -5.18 -16.55 -27.37
N ASP A 356 -4.34 -15.68 -26.81
CA ASP A 356 -3.02 -16.01 -26.26
C ASP A 356 -3.11 -16.36 -24.77
N LEU A 357 -4.16 -15.89 -24.08
CA LEU A 357 -4.44 -16.26 -22.70
C LEU A 357 -4.77 -17.74 -22.58
N ARG A 358 -4.28 -18.39 -21.53
CA ARG A 358 -4.68 -19.77 -21.21
C ARG A 358 -6.19 -19.86 -20.93
N PRO A 359 -6.84 -21.02 -21.20
CA PRO A 359 -8.29 -21.17 -20.99
C PRO A 359 -8.75 -20.92 -19.55
N ASP A 360 -7.89 -21.16 -18.57
CA ASP A 360 -8.10 -20.99 -17.14
C ASP A 360 -7.66 -19.62 -16.60
N HIS A 361 -7.16 -18.73 -17.47
CA HIS A 361 -6.68 -17.42 -17.06
C HIS A 361 -7.83 -16.54 -16.55
N HIS A 362 -7.70 -15.98 -15.35
CA HIS A 362 -8.74 -15.21 -14.68
C HIS A 362 -9.23 -13.96 -15.46
N LEU A 363 -8.39 -13.35 -16.29
CA LEU A 363 -8.79 -12.27 -17.22
C LEU A 363 -9.77 -12.70 -18.33
N ARG A 364 -10.10 -14.00 -18.46
CA ARG A 364 -11.23 -14.47 -19.29
C ARG A 364 -12.58 -14.39 -18.57
N ASP A 365 -12.57 -14.27 -17.24
CA ASP A 365 -13.78 -14.20 -16.39
C ASP A 365 -14.06 -12.77 -15.91
N ILE A 366 -13.94 -11.78 -16.79
CA ILE A 366 -14.23 -10.38 -16.48
C ILE A 366 -15.73 -10.20 -16.33
N ARG A 367 -16.18 -9.78 -15.14
CA ARG A 367 -17.61 -9.60 -14.81
C ARG A 367 -18.05 -8.14 -14.86
N LYS A 368 -17.16 -7.23 -14.46
CA LYS A 368 -17.39 -5.79 -14.51
C LYS A 368 -16.23 -5.09 -15.19
N MET A 369 -16.52 -4.09 -16.00
CA MET A 369 -15.50 -3.26 -16.63
C MET A 369 -16.00 -1.83 -16.82
N HIS A 370 -15.14 -0.87 -16.49
CA HIS A 370 -15.33 0.55 -16.71
C HIS A 370 -14.11 1.13 -17.39
N ILE A 371 -14.34 1.71 -18.56
CA ILE A 371 -13.34 2.44 -19.34
C ILE A 371 -13.60 3.94 -19.10
N ASN A 372 -12.62 4.64 -18.56
CA ASN A 372 -12.68 6.05 -18.25
C ASN A 372 -11.56 6.80 -18.98
N TYR A 373 -11.91 7.67 -19.90
CA TYR A 373 -10.93 8.51 -20.59
C TYR A 373 -10.53 9.68 -19.69
N MET A 374 -9.22 9.85 -19.49
CA MET A 374 -8.70 10.82 -18.51
C MET A 374 -8.72 12.24 -19.06
N ASN A 375 -9.44 13.14 -18.40
CA ASN A 375 -9.44 14.55 -18.76
C ASN A 375 -8.03 15.18 -18.55
N GLY A 376 -7.48 15.80 -19.60
CA GLY A 376 -6.20 16.55 -19.54
C GLY A 376 -4.94 15.67 -19.56
N TYR A 377 -5.11 14.35 -19.60
CA TYR A 377 -4.04 13.38 -19.80
C TYR A 377 -4.36 12.53 -21.01
N GLU A 378 -3.41 12.42 -21.94
CA GLU A 378 -3.56 11.64 -23.18
C GLU A 378 -3.57 10.13 -22.86
N GLY A 379 -4.66 9.61 -22.28
CA GLY A 379 -4.75 8.23 -21.79
C GLY A 379 -6.13 7.78 -21.33
N VAL A 380 -6.20 6.50 -20.94
CA VAL A 380 -7.40 5.81 -20.51
C VAL A 380 -7.13 5.05 -19.21
N GLU A 381 -8.10 5.08 -18.30
CA GLU A 381 -8.16 4.23 -17.12
C GLU A 381 -9.19 3.13 -17.33
N ILE A 382 -8.82 1.90 -16.98
CA ILE A 382 -9.65 0.73 -17.12
C ILE A 382 -9.74 0.09 -15.75
N SER A 383 -10.91 0.16 -15.14
CA SER A 383 -11.22 -0.53 -13.90
C SER A 383 -12.05 -1.76 -14.22
N GLY A 384 -11.75 -2.88 -13.58
CA GLY A 384 -12.55 -4.08 -13.79
C GLY A 384 -12.47 -5.03 -12.62
N ALA A 385 -13.30 -6.07 -12.68
CA ALA A 385 -13.31 -7.10 -11.66
C ALA A 385 -13.57 -8.48 -12.27
N THR A 386 -12.75 -9.45 -11.87
CA THR A 386 -12.78 -10.86 -12.28
C THR A 386 -13.35 -11.75 -11.18
N GLY A 387 -13.65 -12.99 -11.56
CA GLY A 387 -14.01 -14.05 -10.63
C GLY A 387 -15.49 -14.03 -10.20
N PRO A 388 -15.91 -15.03 -9.40
CA PRO A 388 -17.28 -15.15 -8.94
C PRO A 388 -17.71 -13.90 -8.16
N LYS A 389 -18.85 -13.32 -8.55
CA LYS A 389 -19.39 -12.08 -7.97
C LYS A 389 -18.47 -10.85 -8.13
N ALA A 390 -17.54 -10.86 -9.08
CA ALA A 390 -16.65 -9.73 -9.35
C ALA A 390 -15.82 -9.32 -8.12
N SER A 391 -15.17 -10.30 -7.47
CA SER A 391 -14.46 -10.10 -6.19
C SER A 391 -13.05 -9.56 -6.34
N THR A 392 -12.39 -9.80 -7.48
CA THR A 392 -10.96 -9.54 -7.64
C THR A 392 -10.74 -8.35 -8.57
N PRO A 393 -10.22 -7.21 -8.09
CA PRO A 393 -10.07 -6.01 -8.90
C PRO A 393 -8.88 -6.08 -9.85
N PHE A 394 -9.03 -5.51 -11.04
CA PHE A 394 -7.91 -5.08 -11.85
C PHE A 394 -8.06 -3.62 -12.26
N TRP A 395 -6.94 -2.94 -12.43
CA TRP A 395 -6.89 -1.54 -12.84
C TRP A 395 -5.71 -1.31 -13.77
N ILE A 396 -5.95 -0.64 -14.89
CA ILE A 396 -4.94 -0.33 -15.90
C ILE A 396 -5.04 1.14 -16.25
N SER A 397 -3.95 1.87 -16.11
CA SER A 397 -3.80 3.22 -16.65
C SER A 397 -2.88 3.17 -17.86
N GLY A 398 -3.47 3.31 -19.05
CA GLY A 398 -2.78 3.35 -20.32
C GLY A 398 -2.58 4.80 -20.76
N LEU A 399 -1.34 5.24 -20.89
CA LEU A 399 -0.98 6.57 -21.38
C LEU A 399 -0.39 6.49 -22.78
N LEU A 400 -0.79 7.39 -23.66
CA LEU A 400 -0.17 7.54 -24.97
C LEU A 400 1.24 8.11 -24.82
N THR A 401 2.16 7.61 -25.65
CA THR A 401 3.51 8.17 -25.75
C THR A 401 3.49 9.50 -26.50
N SER A 402 4.41 10.41 -26.19
CA SER A 402 4.56 11.69 -26.91
C SER A 402 4.73 11.49 -28.42
N ASN A 403 5.40 10.40 -28.82
CA ASN A 403 5.55 10.01 -30.21
C ASN A 403 4.21 9.68 -30.88
N THR A 404 3.35 8.93 -30.18
CA THR A 404 2.01 8.59 -30.68
C THR A 404 1.17 9.84 -30.90
N ILE A 405 1.19 10.75 -29.92
CA ILE A 405 0.44 12.01 -29.96
C ILE A 405 0.88 12.86 -31.16
N SER A 406 2.19 12.98 -31.40
CA SER A 406 2.70 13.75 -32.55
C SER A 406 2.34 13.18 -33.92
N HIS A 407 2.10 11.87 -34.02
CA HIS A 407 1.85 11.20 -35.30
C HIS A 407 0.37 11.00 -35.63
N LEU A 408 -0.46 10.66 -34.63
CA LEU A 408 -1.86 10.31 -34.83
C LEU A 408 -2.83 11.37 -34.32
N GLY A 409 -2.33 12.37 -33.59
CA GLY A 409 -3.16 13.36 -32.90
C GLY A 409 -3.32 13.04 -31.42
N ASP A 410 -4.01 13.95 -30.74
CA ASP A 410 -4.47 13.79 -29.36
C ASP A 410 -5.48 12.65 -29.23
N MET A 411 -5.76 12.26 -27.98
CA MET A 411 -6.74 11.24 -27.62
C MET A 411 -8.09 11.56 -28.28
N ASP A 412 -8.52 12.84 -28.28
CA ASP A 412 -9.73 13.33 -28.95
C ASP A 412 -9.84 12.81 -30.39
N SER A 413 -8.73 12.83 -31.14
CA SER A 413 -8.70 12.38 -32.54
C SER A 413 -8.75 10.85 -32.69
N ILE A 414 -8.32 10.07 -31.68
CA ILE A 414 -8.09 8.63 -31.81
C ILE A 414 -8.83 7.74 -30.80
N ALA A 415 -9.71 8.26 -29.92
CA ALA A 415 -10.31 7.41 -28.89
C ALA A 415 -11.10 6.23 -29.43
N GLY A 416 -11.86 6.36 -30.52
CA GLY A 416 -12.55 5.21 -31.12
C GLY A 416 -11.59 4.13 -31.62
N VAL A 417 -10.39 4.52 -32.03
CA VAL A 417 -9.31 3.60 -32.42
C VAL A 417 -8.67 2.93 -31.19
N VAL A 418 -8.39 3.71 -30.15
CA VAL A 418 -7.90 3.20 -28.86
C VAL A 418 -8.93 2.22 -28.28
N PHE A 419 -10.20 2.60 -28.25
CA PHE A 419 -11.31 1.75 -27.83
C PHE A 419 -11.35 0.43 -28.60
N LYS A 420 -11.19 0.47 -29.92
CA LYS A 420 -11.14 -0.75 -30.73
C LYS A 420 -9.98 -1.66 -30.31
N SER A 421 -8.84 -1.09 -29.94
CA SER A 421 -7.71 -1.86 -29.40
C SER A 421 -8.04 -2.46 -28.04
N LEU A 422 -8.67 -1.69 -27.14
CA LEU A 422 -9.17 -2.17 -25.86
C LEU A 422 -10.14 -3.34 -26.06
N ALA A 423 -11.15 -3.16 -26.90
CA ALA A 423 -12.15 -4.17 -27.18
C ALA A 423 -11.50 -5.47 -27.67
N ASN A 424 -10.44 -5.41 -28.48
CA ASN A 424 -9.74 -6.60 -28.96
C ASN A 424 -8.82 -7.25 -27.91
N ALA A 425 -8.33 -6.49 -26.94
CA ALA A 425 -7.42 -6.98 -25.92
C ALA A 425 -8.13 -7.75 -24.79
N PHE A 426 -9.40 -7.45 -24.52
CA PHE A 426 -10.16 -8.08 -23.44
C PHE A 426 -11.13 -9.14 -23.93
N ASP A 427 -11.37 -10.15 -23.08
CA ASP A 427 -12.47 -11.10 -23.25
C ASP A 427 -13.74 -10.52 -22.62
N PHE A 428 -14.82 -10.50 -23.38
CA PHE A 428 -16.09 -9.90 -22.98
C PHE A 428 -17.22 -10.93 -22.84
N ASP A 429 -16.93 -12.23 -23.04
CA ASP A 429 -17.94 -13.27 -23.07
C ASP A 429 -18.71 -13.37 -21.73
N CYS A 430 -18.02 -13.16 -20.61
CA CYS A 430 -18.59 -13.22 -19.25
C CYS A 430 -19.02 -11.85 -18.68
N LEU A 431 -18.89 -10.76 -19.45
CA LEU A 431 -19.09 -9.40 -18.96
C LEU A 431 -20.57 -9.13 -18.62
N GLU A 432 -20.85 -8.73 -17.39
CA GLU A 432 -22.21 -8.47 -16.89
C GLU A 432 -22.51 -6.97 -16.75
N GLU A 433 -21.53 -6.17 -16.34
CA GLU A 433 -21.65 -4.72 -16.25
C GLU A 433 -20.54 -4.03 -17.06
N PHE A 434 -20.93 -3.18 -18.02
CA PHE A 434 -20.01 -2.43 -18.85
C PHE A 434 -20.28 -0.94 -18.75
N ALA A 435 -19.20 -0.18 -18.62
CA ALA A 435 -19.26 1.26 -18.49
C ALA A 435 -18.23 1.95 -19.35
N ILE A 436 -18.64 3.08 -19.91
CA ILE A 436 -17.74 3.99 -20.59
C ILE A 436 -18.00 5.41 -20.08
N THR A 437 -16.94 6.04 -19.57
CA THR A 437 -16.92 7.45 -19.21
C THR A 437 -15.99 8.17 -20.17
N GLU A 438 -16.52 9.21 -20.80
CA GLU A 438 -15.80 10.03 -21.76
C GLU A 438 -15.91 11.50 -21.35
N MET A 439 -14.78 12.14 -21.03
CA MET A 439 -14.73 13.52 -20.57
C MET A 439 -13.94 14.36 -21.55
N ARG A 440 -14.58 15.36 -22.15
CA ARG A 440 -14.06 16.10 -23.32
C ARG A 440 -13.39 17.41 -22.90
N ASN A 441 -12.29 17.79 -23.56
CA ASN A 441 -11.71 19.13 -23.44
C ASN A 441 -11.87 20.01 -24.69
N ASN A 442 -11.45 19.60 -25.90
CA ASN A 442 -11.29 20.60 -26.99
C ASN A 442 -11.60 20.16 -28.44
N ALA A 443 -11.62 18.86 -28.79
CA ALA A 443 -11.83 18.41 -30.19
C ALA A 443 -12.91 17.32 -30.32
N ARG A 444 -13.22 16.90 -31.57
CA ARG A 444 -14.29 15.93 -31.88
C ARG A 444 -13.78 14.50 -31.78
N TRP A 445 -14.51 13.64 -31.09
CA TRP A 445 -14.22 12.22 -31.05
C TRP A 445 -14.48 11.58 -32.41
N THR A 446 -13.45 10.97 -32.99
CA THR A 446 -13.62 10.23 -34.25
C THR A 446 -13.73 8.73 -34.00
N SER A 447 -14.23 8.00 -35.01
CA SER A 447 -14.18 6.54 -35.08
C SER A 447 -15.12 5.75 -34.15
N TYR A 448 -15.92 6.38 -33.31
CA TYR A 448 -17.06 5.73 -32.63
C TYR A 448 -18.24 5.51 -33.59
N THR A 449 -18.15 4.44 -34.39
CA THR A 449 -19.17 4.10 -35.38
C THR A 449 -20.17 3.09 -34.83
N LYS A 450 -21.39 3.07 -35.38
CA LYS A 450 -22.37 2.00 -35.12
C LYS A 450 -21.75 0.61 -35.33
N LYS A 451 -20.97 0.42 -36.40
CA LYS A 451 -20.30 -0.85 -36.71
C LYS A 451 -19.35 -1.30 -35.60
N LEU A 452 -18.54 -0.38 -35.06
CA LEU A 452 -17.63 -0.68 -33.94
C LEU A 452 -18.39 -1.22 -32.74
N TRP A 453 -19.51 -0.59 -32.39
CA TRP A 453 -20.36 -1.01 -31.28
C TRP A 453 -21.12 -2.30 -31.56
N THR A 454 -21.65 -2.50 -32.77
CA THR A 454 -22.26 -3.78 -33.20
C THR A 454 -21.26 -4.93 -33.02
N ASP A 455 -20.01 -4.75 -33.48
CA ASP A 455 -18.96 -5.76 -33.35
C ASP A 455 -18.55 -6.02 -31.89
N THR A 456 -18.56 -4.97 -31.05
CA THR A 456 -18.22 -5.06 -29.63
C THR A 456 -19.33 -5.73 -28.82
N PHE A 457 -20.59 -5.32 -28.98
CA PHE A 457 -21.74 -5.90 -28.27
C PHE A 457 -22.01 -7.35 -28.68
N ARG A 458 -21.64 -7.76 -29.90
CA ARG A 458 -21.70 -9.17 -30.31
C ARG A 458 -20.84 -10.06 -29.41
N ARG A 459 -19.78 -9.52 -28.81
CA ARG A 459 -18.88 -10.21 -27.88
C ARG A 459 -19.28 -10.06 -26.41
N MET A 460 -20.44 -9.47 -26.12
CA MET A 460 -20.95 -9.23 -24.76
C MET A 460 -22.31 -9.93 -24.54
N PRO A 461 -22.42 -11.26 -24.70
CA PRO A 461 -23.70 -11.96 -24.60
C PRO A 461 -24.31 -11.93 -23.19
N MET A 462 -23.47 -11.82 -22.16
CA MET A 462 -23.87 -11.84 -20.74
C MET A 462 -24.17 -10.46 -20.16
N LEU A 463 -24.08 -9.39 -20.96
CA LEU A 463 -24.24 -8.02 -20.49
C LEU A 463 -25.64 -7.78 -19.93
N LYS A 464 -25.73 -7.33 -18.68
CA LYS A 464 -26.96 -7.00 -17.95
C LYS A 464 -27.16 -5.50 -17.77
N ALA A 465 -26.07 -4.76 -17.56
CA ALA A 465 -26.11 -3.32 -17.34
C ALA A 465 -25.07 -2.57 -18.19
N LEU A 466 -25.53 -1.53 -18.88
CA LEU A 466 -24.71 -0.64 -19.69
C LEU A 466 -24.76 0.78 -19.10
N TYR A 467 -23.61 1.38 -18.88
CA TYR A 467 -23.48 2.75 -18.38
C TYR A 467 -22.67 3.59 -19.36
N ILE A 468 -23.23 4.73 -19.75
CA ILE A 468 -22.63 5.67 -20.69
C ILE A 468 -22.63 7.04 -20.02
N THR A 469 -21.45 7.54 -19.70
CA THR A 469 -21.27 8.80 -18.99
C THR A 469 -20.46 9.73 -19.89
N LEU A 470 -21.06 10.82 -20.36
CA LEU A 470 -20.38 11.82 -21.18
C LEU A 470 -20.31 13.14 -20.41
N ASP A 471 -19.13 13.75 -20.31
CA ASP A 471 -18.97 15.09 -19.72
C ASP A 471 -18.46 16.05 -20.80
N GLY A 472 -19.40 16.64 -21.56
CA GLY A 472 -19.05 17.50 -22.70
C GLY A 472 -20.18 18.41 -23.17
N GLY A 473 -19.82 19.62 -23.60
CA GLY A 473 -20.76 20.64 -24.07
C GLY A 473 -21.35 20.41 -25.47
N TYR A 474 -20.82 19.47 -26.25
CA TYR A 474 -21.03 19.37 -27.70
C TYR A 474 -21.55 18.00 -28.16
N ASP A 475 -22.40 18.00 -29.18
CA ASP A 475 -23.19 16.87 -29.69
C ASP A 475 -22.41 15.95 -30.64
N GLU A 476 -22.10 14.71 -30.24
CA GLU A 476 -21.31 13.78 -31.08
C GLU A 476 -21.80 12.32 -31.14
N GLY A 477 -22.95 12.00 -30.54
CA GLY A 477 -23.66 10.77 -30.86
C GLY A 477 -22.95 9.45 -30.49
N ILE A 478 -21.99 9.43 -29.55
CA ILE A 478 -21.44 8.17 -29.00
C ILE A 478 -22.59 7.31 -28.46
N SER A 479 -23.41 7.85 -27.55
CA SER A 479 -24.59 7.12 -27.03
C SER A 479 -25.56 6.78 -28.15
N ARG A 480 -25.79 7.68 -29.12
CA ARG A 480 -26.64 7.38 -30.30
C ARG A 480 -26.12 6.17 -31.08
N SER A 481 -24.81 6.08 -31.32
CA SER A 481 -24.18 4.97 -32.06
C SER A 481 -24.27 3.65 -31.29
N MET A 482 -24.10 3.68 -29.96
CA MET A 482 -24.27 2.52 -29.08
C MET A 482 -25.71 2.04 -29.05
N LEU A 483 -26.66 2.95 -28.81
CA LEU A 483 -28.09 2.62 -28.78
C LEU A 483 -28.59 2.13 -30.15
N ALA A 484 -28.10 2.70 -31.25
CA ALA A 484 -28.41 2.25 -32.60
C ALA A 484 -27.78 0.90 -32.97
N ALA A 485 -26.68 0.51 -32.31
CA ALA A 485 -26.13 -0.85 -32.45
C ALA A 485 -26.98 -1.86 -31.68
N LEU A 486 -27.47 -1.51 -30.48
CA LEU A 486 -28.33 -2.38 -29.66
C LEU A 486 -29.72 -2.67 -30.24
N THR A 487 -30.16 -1.91 -31.25
CA THR A 487 -31.38 -2.21 -32.02
C THR A 487 -31.15 -3.25 -33.13
N GLU A 488 -29.90 -3.59 -33.44
CA GLU A 488 -29.60 -4.61 -34.45
C GLU A 488 -29.74 -6.03 -33.91
N LYS A 489 -30.04 -6.93 -34.85
CA LYS A 489 -29.94 -8.36 -34.62
C LYS A 489 -28.57 -8.83 -35.08
N ASP A 490 -28.01 -9.80 -34.38
CA ASP A 490 -26.81 -10.47 -34.82
C ASP A 490 -27.10 -11.26 -36.09
N ASP A 491 -26.39 -10.95 -37.17
CA ASP A 491 -26.52 -11.60 -38.47
C ASP A 491 -26.34 -13.12 -38.40
N ARG A 492 -25.60 -13.63 -37.40
CA ARG A 492 -25.29 -15.06 -37.25
C ARG A 492 -26.38 -15.83 -36.50
N THR A 493 -26.88 -15.25 -35.41
CA THR A 493 -27.85 -15.93 -34.52
C THR A 493 -29.29 -15.49 -34.76
N GLY A 494 -29.51 -14.35 -35.42
CA GLY A 494 -30.82 -13.73 -35.59
C GLY A 494 -31.39 -13.11 -34.31
N ASN A 495 -30.69 -13.22 -33.18
CA ASN A 495 -31.08 -12.68 -31.89
C ASN A 495 -30.66 -11.22 -31.74
N PHE A 496 -31.27 -10.50 -30.79
CA PHE A 496 -30.78 -9.17 -30.43
C PHE A 496 -29.39 -9.24 -29.80
N LEU A 497 -28.55 -8.23 -30.08
CA LEU A 497 -27.30 -8.05 -29.36
C LEU A 497 -27.56 -7.87 -27.86
N CYS A 498 -26.67 -8.42 -27.03
CA CYS A 498 -26.77 -8.42 -25.57
C CYS A 498 -28.19 -8.83 -25.08
N PRO A 499 -28.61 -10.09 -25.28
CA PRO A 499 -29.96 -10.54 -24.97
C PRO A 499 -30.34 -10.36 -23.49
N ASN A 500 -29.35 -10.44 -22.59
CA ASN A 500 -29.54 -10.29 -21.15
C ASN A 500 -29.53 -8.83 -20.67
N LEU A 501 -29.44 -7.85 -21.57
CA LEU A 501 -29.37 -6.43 -21.20
C LEU A 501 -30.71 -6.00 -20.61
N GLU A 502 -30.70 -5.58 -19.35
CA GLU A 502 -31.88 -5.17 -18.58
C GLU A 502 -31.80 -3.69 -18.16
N LYS A 503 -30.59 -3.16 -17.99
CA LYS A 503 -30.35 -1.81 -17.47
C LYS A 503 -29.51 -0.99 -18.45
N ILE A 504 -29.98 0.21 -18.79
CA ILE A 504 -29.21 1.21 -19.55
C ILE A 504 -29.20 2.51 -18.76
N VAL A 505 -28.01 3.06 -18.52
CA VAL A 505 -27.81 4.36 -17.88
C VAL A 505 -27.06 5.24 -18.87
N VAL A 506 -27.65 6.39 -19.19
CA VAL A 506 -26.97 7.40 -20.02
C VAL A 506 -27.00 8.73 -19.29
N TRP A 507 -25.82 9.31 -19.09
CA TRP A 507 -25.63 10.55 -18.36
C TRP A 507 -24.80 11.55 -19.16
N GLY A 508 -25.21 12.83 -19.11
CA GLY A 508 -24.50 13.96 -19.68
C GLY A 508 -24.50 14.07 -21.22
N ASP A 509 -25.06 13.08 -21.93
CA ASP A 509 -25.37 13.21 -23.35
C ASP A 509 -26.59 14.12 -23.57
N LYS A 510 -26.41 15.23 -24.31
CA LYS A 510 -27.49 16.20 -24.64
C LYS A 510 -28.26 15.87 -25.92
N THR A 511 -27.89 14.79 -26.59
CA THR A 511 -28.15 14.56 -28.03
C THR A 511 -29.05 13.37 -28.26
N TRP A 512 -28.97 12.37 -27.41
CA TRP A 512 -29.86 11.22 -27.47
C TRP A 512 -31.30 11.62 -27.11
N SER A 513 -32.25 10.92 -27.72
CA SER A 513 -33.68 11.19 -27.55
C SER A 513 -34.36 10.02 -26.85
N SER A 514 -35.25 10.34 -25.91
CA SER A 514 -36.30 9.47 -25.36
C SER A 514 -36.96 8.57 -26.43
N LEU A 515 -37.17 9.07 -27.66
CA LEU A 515 -37.71 8.32 -28.79
C LEU A 515 -36.82 7.14 -29.20
N GLN A 516 -35.50 7.31 -29.20
CA GLN A 516 -34.58 6.20 -29.52
C GLN A 516 -34.65 5.10 -28.46
N CYS A 517 -34.74 5.47 -27.19
CA CYS A 517 -34.96 4.50 -26.11
C CYS A 517 -36.33 3.85 -26.17
N TYR A 518 -37.37 4.59 -26.54
CA TYR A 518 -38.69 4.03 -26.77
C TYR A 518 -38.63 2.97 -27.89
N ILE A 519 -38.05 3.30 -29.04
CA ILE A 519 -37.92 2.37 -30.18
C ILE A 519 -37.12 1.14 -29.78
N LEU A 520 -35.98 1.31 -29.10
CA LEU A 520 -35.16 0.21 -28.60
C LEU A 520 -35.95 -0.68 -27.63
N SER A 521 -36.65 -0.08 -26.66
CA SER A 521 -37.40 -0.80 -25.62
C SER A 521 -38.59 -1.55 -26.22
N GLU A 522 -39.34 -0.92 -27.12
CA GLU A 522 -40.46 -1.53 -27.83
C GLU A 522 -40.02 -2.72 -28.68
N GLN A 523 -38.97 -2.56 -29.48
CA GLN A 523 -38.46 -3.63 -30.34
C GLN A 523 -37.95 -4.82 -29.52
N ARG A 524 -37.21 -4.54 -28.44
CA ARG A 524 -36.69 -5.56 -27.54
C ARG A 524 -37.80 -6.28 -26.77
N SER A 525 -38.78 -5.55 -26.24
CA SER A 525 -39.95 -6.11 -25.55
C SER A 525 -40.75 -7.05 -26.45
N ARG A 526 -41.04 -6.62 -27.69
CA ARG A 526 -41.72 -7.46 -28.71
C ARG A 526 -40.94 -8.72 -29.07
N ALA A 527 -39.62 -8.68 -28.97
CA ALA A 527 -38.73 -9.82 -29.24
C ALA A 527 -38.47 -10.71 -28.01
N GLY A 528 -39.03 -10.39 -26.84
CA GLY A 528 -38.85 -11.17 -25.62
C GLY A 528 -37.59 -10.83 -24.80
N TYR A 529 -36.93 -9.70 -25.07
CA TYR A 529 -35.72 -9.23 -24.39
C TYR A 529 -35.91 -7.86 -23.69
N PRO A 530 -36.97 -7.68 -22.87
CA PRO A 530 -37.36 -6.35 -22.37
C PRO A 530 -36.27 -5.70 -21.50
N LEU A 531 -36.18 -4.36 -21.59
CA LEU A 531 -35.40 -3.57 -20.66
C LEU A 531 -36.21 -3.35 -19.38
N LYS A 532 -35.60 -3.52 -18.21
CA LYS A 532 -36.25 -3.28 -16.91
C LYS A 532 -36.04 -1.85 -16.43
N LYS A 533 -34.84 -1.30 -16.63
CA LYS A 533 -34.46 0.00 -16.08
C LYS A 533 -33.75 0.85 -17.11
N VAL A 534 -34.24 2.07 -17.30
CA VAL A 534 -33.54 3.08 -18.09
C VAL A 534 -33.30 4.30 -17.19
N SER A 535 -32.06 4.74 -17.07
CA SER A 535 -31.75 5.98 -16.37
C SER A 535 -31.37 7.07 -17.38
N MET A 536 -32.05 8.21 -17.28
CA MET A 536 -31.88 9.32 -18.20
C MET A 536 -31.91 10.66 -17.48
N LYS A 537 -30.79 11.39 -17.46
CA LYS A 537 -30.76 12.78 -16.97
C LYS A 537 -30.58 13.75 -18.13
N LEU A 538 -31.67 14.03 -18.85
CA LEU A 538 -31.66 15.08 -19.88
C LEU A 538 -31.74 16.45 -19.22
N SER A 539 -30.91 17.40 -19.66
CA SER A 539 -30.85 18.75 -19.09
C SER A 539 -32.17 19.51 -19.18
N HIS A 540 -33.05 19.15 -20.13
CA HIS A 540 -34.38 19.75 -20.26
C HIS A 540 -35.41 19.17 -19.27
N TYR A 541 -35.24 17.94 -18.75
CA TYR A 541 -36.12 17.41 -17.70
C TYR A 541 -35.93 18.11 -16.35
N ALA A 542 -34.76 18.72 -16.11
CA ALA A 542 -34.51 19.52 -14.92
C ALA A 542 -35.45 20.74 -14.80
N SER A 543 -36.08 21.15 -15.90
CA SER A 543 -37.00 22.30 -15.96
C SER A 543 -38.47 21.93 -15.77
N PHE A 544 -38.83 20.64 -15.77
CA PHE A 544 -40.21 20.19 -15.59
C PHE A 544 -40.50 19.90 -14.12
N SER A 545 -41.62 20.41 -13.61
CA SER A 545 -42.08 20.16 -12.23
C SER A 545 -42.71 18.77 -12.05
N ASP A 546 -43.28 18.20 -13.12
CA ASP A 546 -43.86 16.85 -13.13
C ASP A 546 -43.27 16.03 -14.30
N PRO A 547 -42.59 14.89 -14.03
CA PRO A 547 -42.14 13.96 -15.06
C PRO A 547 -43.26 13.41 -15.97
N ALA A 548 -44.54 13.50 -15.58
CA ALA A 548 -45.68 13.09 -16.39
C ALA A 548 -45.95 14.01 -17.59
N ASP A 549 -45.47 15.25 -17.56
CA ASP A 549 -45.62 16.24 -18.66
C ASP A 549 -44.62 16.04 -19.80
N THR A 550 -43.89 14.93 -19.77
CA THR A 550 -42.85 14.58 -20.74
C THR A 550 -43.26 13.34 -21.54
N ASP A 551 -42.34 12.81 -22.35
CA ASP A 551 -42.49 11.56 -23.09
C ASP A 551 -42.10 10.31 -22.28
N LEU A 552 -41.68 10.46 -21.02
CA LEU A 552 -41.38 9.36 -20.10
C LEU A 552 -42.56 8.37 -19.89
N PRO A 553 -43.84 8.80 -19.84
CA PRO A 553 -44.96 7.86 -19.73
C PRO A 553 -45.07 6.89 -20.92
N LEU A 554 -44.68 7.31 -22.13
CA LEU A 554 -44.65 6.42 -23.30
C LEU A 554 -43.56 5.36 -23.15
N LEU A 555 -42.40 5.75 -22.62
CA LEU A 555 -41.31 4.81 -22.37
C LEU A 555 -41.66 3.77 -21.28
N ARG A 556 -42.38 4.20 -20.23
CA ARG A 556 -42.85 3.33 -19.14
C ARG A 556 -43.83 2.24 -19.59
N GLN A 557 -44.33 2.28 -20.82
CA GLN A 557 -45.11 1.17 -21.39
C GLN A 557 -44.26 -0.08 -21.65
N TYR A 558 -42.95 0.10 -21.84
CA TYR A 558 -42.02 -0.97 -22.22
C TYR A 558 -40.85 -1.15 -21.26
N VAL A 559 -40.74 -0.30 -20.23
CA VAL A 559 -39.65 -0.30 -19.23
C VAL A 559 -40.25 -0.13 -17.83
N ASP A 560 -39.83 -0.97 -16.87
CA ASP A 560 -40.41 -0.99 -15.51
C ASP A 560 -40.10 0.30 -14.71
N SER A 561 -38.87 0.81 -14.81
CA SER A 561 -38.44 2.04 -14.10
C SER A 561 -37.67 2.99 -15.00
N VAL A 562 -37.96 4.29 -14.83
CA VAL A 562 -37.20 5.37 -15.47
C VAL A 562 -36.71 6.35 -14.41
N ASP A 563 -35.38 6.38 -14.19
CA ASP A 563 -34.74 7.14 -13.12
C ASP A 563 -33.92 8.31 -13.67
N LEU A 564 -33.94 9.46 -12.98
CA LEU A 564 -33.22 10.68 -13.41
C LEU A 564 -31.85 10.84 -12.72
N GLU A 565 -31.53 9.97 -11.76
CA GLU A 565 -30.27 9.98 -11.02
C GLU A 565 -29.48 8.69 -11.34
N PRO A 566 -28.35 8.79 -12.03
CA PRO A 566 -27.51 7.63 -12.28
C PRO A 566 -26.86 7.16 -10.97
N VAL A 567 -26.61 5.86 -10.88
CA VAL A 567 -25.88 5.24 -9.77
C VAL A 567 -24.46 4.96 -10.25
N ASP A 568 -23.47 5.28 -9.43
CA ASP A 568 -22.07 4.99 -9.70
C ASP A 568 -21.80 3.48 -9.75
N ILE A 569 -20.76 3.10 -10.48
CA ILE A 569 -20.33 1.71 -10.56
C ILE A 569 -19.29 1.47 -9.47
N GLU A 570 -19.63 0.59 -8.56
CA GLU A 570 -18.74 0.18 -7.49
C GLU A 570 -17.87 -1.01 -7.93
N PHE A 571 -16.57 -0.87 -7.70
CA PHE A 571 -15.57 -1.91 -7.86
C PHE A 571 -15.07 -2.36 -6.50
N PRO A 572 -14.64 -3.63 -6.34
CA PRO A 572 -14.04 -4.09 -5.11
C PRO A 572 -12.75 -3.30 -4.82
N ASP A 573 -12.51 -3.02 -3.54
CA ASP A 573 -11.29 -2.35 -3.11
C ASP A 573 -10.07 -3.21 -3.41
N PHE A 574 -8.99 -2.54 -3.84
CA PHE A 574 -7.69 -3.20 -3.91
C PHE A 574 -7.28 -3.64 -2.50
N PRO A 575 -6.80 -4.87 -2.32
CA PRO A 575 -6.37 -5.31 -1.01
C PRO A 575 -5.26 -4.38 -0.47
N GLU A 576 -5.43 -3.92 0.76
CA GLU A 576 -4.42 -3.15 1.49
C GLU A 576 -3.33 -4.09 2.00
N TRP A 577 -2.06 -3.69 1.87
CA TRP A 577 -0.93 -4.55 2.25
C TRP A 577 0.04 -3.84 3.20
N PRO A 578 0.47 -4.54 4.27
CA PRO A 578 1.35 -4.01 5.32
C PRO A 578 2.83 -4.05 4.99
#